data_AF-A0A559KED6-F1
#
_entry.id   AF-A0A559KED6-F1
#
_cell.length_a   1.000
_cell.length_b   1.000
_cell.length_c   1.000
_cell.angle_alpha   90.00
_cell.angle_beta   90.00
_cell.angle_gamma   90.00
#
_symmetry.space_group_name_H-M   'P 1'
#
loop_
_entity.id
_entity.type
_entity.pdbx_description
1 polymer ?
#
loop_
_entity_poly.entity_id
_entity_poly.type
_entity_poly.pdbx_seq_one_letter_code
_entity_poly.pdbx_strand_id
1 'polypeptide(L)'
;MNYTICQWVRIVDMNDEIMSEVLFQHGEFEAPALTVGSSVVSYQLGLREFDVVYDTREGKRQRSKIIDVEIDLITKPTTNRVFLEPVTLIIGQHDIGQI
;
A
#
# COMPACT_ATOMS: atom_id res chain seq x y z
N MET A 1 -17.68 -0.13 8.68
CA MET A 1 -17.66 -0.87 7.40
C MET A 1 -16.31 -1.53 7.28
N ASN A 2 -16.25 -2.75 6.72
CA ASN A 2 -14.98 -3.44 6.50
C ASN A 2 -14.41 -3.03 5.14
N TYR A 3 -13.15 -2.61 5.16
CA TYR A 3 -12.41 -2.19 3.99
C TYR A 3 -11.12 -3.00 3.87
N THR A 4 -10.84 -3.50 2.67
CA THR A 4 -9.51 -3.96 2.29
C THR A 4 -8.72 -2.77 1.76
N ILE A 5 -7.66 -2.38 2.47
CA ILE A 5 -6.83 -1.24 2.07
C ILE A 5 -5.69 -1.75 1.19
N CYS A 6 -5.56 -1.19 -0.01
CA CYS A 6 -4.60 -1.60 -1.02
C CYS A 6 -3.78 -0.41 -1.53
N GLN A 7 -2.57 -0.67 -1.98
CA GLN A 7 -1.69 0.33 -2.58
C GLN A 7 -0.90 -0.32 -3.72
N TRP A 8 -0.89 0.34 -4.88
CA TRP A 8 -0.01 -0.07 -5.98
C TRP A 8 1.43 0.31 -5.64
N VAL A 9 2.33 -0.66 -5.76
CA VAL A 9 3.75 -0.49 -5.46
C VAL A 9 4.56 -0.88 -6.69
N ARG A 10 5.25 0.11 -7.24
CA ARG A 10 6.16 -0.08 -8.37
C ARG A 10 7.57 -0.26 -7.84
N ILE A 11 8.18 -1.41 -8.15
CA ILE A 11 9.55 -1.73 -7.78
C ILE A 11 10.43 -1.42 -8.98
N VAL A 12 11.42 -0.53 -8.79
CA VAL A 12 12.34 -0.10 -9.85
C VAL A 12 13.79 -0.31 -9.44
N ASP A 13 14.68 -0.42 -10.41
CA ASP A 13 16.13 -0.41 -10.18
C ASP A 13 16.67 1.03 -10.01
N MET A 14 17.99 1.19 -9.90
CA MET A 14 18.62 2.51 -9.75
C MET A 14 18.58 3.37 -11.04
N ASN A 15 18.16 2.81 -12.17
CA ASN A 15 18.04 3.47 -13.46
C ASN A 15 16.57 3.76 -13.84
N ASP A 16 15.63 3.66 -12.88
CA ASP A 16 14.18 3.77 -13.08
C ASP A 16 13.58 2.69 -14.00
N GLU A 17 14.27 1.58 -14.24
CA GLU A 17 13.71 0.42 -14.95
C GLU A 17 12.71 -0.32 -14.05
N ILE A 18 11.50 -0.56 -14.57
CA ILE A 18 10.44 -1.26 -13.83
C ILE A 18 10.80 -2.74 -13.74
N MET A 19 11.06 -3.19 -12.52
CA MET A 19 11.33 -4.59 -12.23
C MET A 19 10.05 -5.37 -11.95
N SER A 20 9.11 -4.76 -11.23
CA SER A 20 7.83 -5.37 -10.88
C SER A 20 6.80 -4.31 -10.48
N GLU A 21 5.53 -4.66 -10.58
CA GLU A 21 4.42 -3.88 -10.04
C GLU A 21 3.49 -4.82 -9.26
N VAL A 22 3.25 -4.49 -7.99
CA VAL A 22 2.48 -5.35 -7.08
C VAL A 22 1.39 -4.57 -6.39
N LEU A 23 0.25 -5.23 -6.14
CA LEU A 23 -0.81 -4.68 -5.30
C LEU A 23 -0.53 -5.09 -3.85
N PHE A 24 0.01 -4.17 -3.06
CA PHE A 24 0.26 -4.40 -1.65
C PHE A 24 -1.04 -4.24 -0.85
N GLN A 25 -1.43 -5.27 -0.12
CA GLN A 25 -2.59 -5.24 0.77
C GLN A 25 -2.15 -4.88 2.18
N HIS A 26 -2.52 -3.68 2.62
CA HIS A 26 -2.22 -3.20 3.98
C HIS A 26 -2.96 -4.00 5.05
N GLY A 27 -4.13 -4.55 4.70
CA GLY A 27 -4.96 -5.39 5.55
C GLY A 27 -6.44 -5.09 5.41
N GLU A 28 -7.24 -5.70 6.28
CA GLU A 28 -8.66 -5.43 6.44
C GLU A 28 -8.89 -4.63 7.72
N PHE A 29 -9.64 -3.53 7.61
CA PHE A 29 -9.89 -2.63 8.72
C PHE A 29 -11.37 -2.28 8.81
N GLU A 30 -11.89 -2.28 10.03
CA GLU A 30 -13.19 -1.69 10.32
C GLU A 30 -13.02 -0.18 10.54
N ALA A 31 -13.69 0.63 9.71
CA ALA A 31 -13.62 2.07 9.78
C ALA A 31 -14.98 2.74 9.48
N PRO A 32 -15.16 4.03 9.85
CA PRO A 32 -16.22 4.88 9.31
C PRO A 32 -16.13 4.96 7.77
N ALA A 33 -17.14 5.56 7.15
CA ALA A 33 -17.17 5.71 5.69
C ALA A 33 -15.92 6.45 5.18
N LEU A 34 -15.07 5.73 4.43
CA LEU A 34 -13.88 6.29 3.79
C LEU A 34 -14.27 6.97 2.48
N THR A 35 -13.67 8.12 2.20
CA THR A 35 -13.96 8.93 1.01
C THR A 35 -12.70 9.24 0.23
N VAL A 36 -12.82 9.33 -1.09
CA VAL A 36 -11.75 9.86 -1.95
C VAL A 36 -11.41 11.27 -1.50
N GLY A 37 -10.11 11.56 -1.37
CA GLY A 37 -9.61 12.82 -0.82
C GLY A 37 -9.22 12.76 0.66
N SER A 38 -9.70 11.77 1.40
CA SER A 38 -9.21 11.49 2.75
C SER A 38 -7.80 10.89 2.73
N SER A 39 -7.16 10.77 3.90
CA SER A 39 -5.83 10.15 4.02
C SER A 39 -5.81 9.07 5.09
N VAL A 40 -5.03 8.03 4.84
CA VAL A 40 -4.71 6.96 5.79
C VAL A 40 -3.28 7.16 6.28
N VAL A 41 -3.01 6.75 7.52
CA VAL A 41 -1.65 6.73 8.08
C VAL A 41 -1.25 5.29 8.35
N SER A 42 -0.13 4.86 7.78
CA SER A 42 0.45 3.52 7.94
C SER A 42 1.95 3.61 8.19
N TYR A 43 2.62 2.46 8.33
CA TYR A 43 4.07 2.41 8.17
C TYR A 43 4.46 2.68 6.72
N GLN A 44 5.65 3.25 6.49
CA GLN A 44 6.25 3.31 5.17
C GLN A 44 6.44 1.90 4.63
N LEU A 45 6.36 1.74 3.31
CA LEU A 45 6.71 0.48 2.65
C LEU A 45 8.21 0.47 2.31
N GLY A 46 8.81 -0.71 2.35
CA GLY A 46 10.15 -0.96 1.88
C GLY A 46 10.28 -2.34 1.28
N LEU A 47 11.50 -2.73 0.93
CA LEU A 47 11.82 -3.97 0.25
C LEU A 47 12.59 -4.91 1.16
N ARG A 48 12.13 -6.16 1.26
CA ARG A 48 12.92 -7.26 1.79
C ARG A 48 13.16 -8.22 0.64
N GLU A 49 14.39 -8.20 0.12
CA GLU A 49 14.73 -8.83 -1.16
C GLU A 49 13.87 -8.23 -2.28
N PHE A 50 12.83 -8.93 -2.75
CA PHE A 50 11.89 -8.44 -3.76
C PHE A 50 10.45 -8.32 -3.22
N ASP A 51 10.24 -8.61 -1.93
CA ASP A 51 8.94 -8.53 -1.29
C ASP A 51 8.74 -7.15 -0.69
N VAL A 52 7.56 -6.59 -0.93
CA VAL A 52 7.13 -5.34 -0.30
C VAL A 52 6.69 -5.64 1.11
N VAL A 53 7.30 -4.98 2.09
CA VAL A 53 6.97 -5.14 3.51
C VAL A 53 6.89 -3.77 4.21
N TYR A 54 6.35 -3.75 5.42
CA TYR A 54 6.35 -2.55 6.24
C TYR A 54 7.75 -2.24 6.81
N ASP A 55 8.18 -0.99 6.68
CA ASP A 55 9.32 -0.43 7.41
C ASP A 55 8.86 -0.01 8.82
N THR A 56 9.05 -0.89 9.79
CA THR A 56 8.67 -0.68 11.20
C THR A 56 9.73 0.04 12.04
N ARG A 57 10.82 0.52 11.42
CA ARG A 57 11.85 1.31 12.12
C ARG A 57 11.24 2.60 12.68
N GLU A 58 11.79 3.10 13.78
CA GLU A 58 11.19 4.22 14.52
C GLU A 58 11.03 5.47 13.63
N GLY A 59 9.86 6.11 13.70
CA GLY A 59 9.54 7.31 12.92
C GLY A 59 9.08 7.09 11.47
N LYS A 60 9.07 5.84 10.97
CA LYS A 60 8.71 5.50 9.59
C LYS A 60 7.20 5.43 9.35
N ARG A 61 6.48 6.51 9.66
CA ARG A 61 5.05 6.66 9.33
C ARG A 61 4.88 7.36 8.00
N GLN A 62 3.91 6.91 7.22
CA GLN A 62 3.52 7.51 5.95
C GLN A 62 2.05 7.90 5.99
N ARG A 63 1.75 9.09 5.49
CA ARG A 63 0.39 9.48 5.17
C ARG A 63 0.19 9.27 3.67
N SER A 64 -0.86 8.55 3.30
CA SER A 64 -1.20 8.27 1.91
C SER A 64 -2.63 8.72 1.62
N LYS A 65 -2.84 9.40 0.50
CA LYS A 65 -4.17 9.82 0.05
C LYS A 65 -4.97 8.62 -0.48
N ILE A 66 -6.26 8.58 -0.15
CA ILE A 66 -7.21 7.68 -0.81
C ILE A 66 -7.55 8.28 -2.17
N ILE A 67 -7.24 7.53 -3.23
CA ILE A 67 -7.49 7.95 -4.62
C ILE A 67 -8.72 7.28 -5.22
N ASP A 68 -9.09 6.10 -4.71
CA ASP A 68 -10.25 5.36 -5.22
C ASP A 68 -10.87 4.46 -4.13
N VAL A 69 -12.16 4.17 -4.29
CA VAL A 69 -12.93 3.25 -3.45
C VAL A 69 -13.79 2.37 -4.35
N GLU A 70 -13.42 1.10 -4.42
CA GLU A 70 -14.11 0.06 -5.18
C GLU A 70 -15.09 -0.70 -4.28
N ILE A 71 -16.30 -0.92 -4.78
CA ILE A 71 -17.33 -1.70 -4.11
C ILE A 71 -17.68 -2.88 -5.01
N ASP A 72 -17.35 -4.10 -4.59
CA ASP A 72 -17.66 -5.31 -5.33
C ASP A 72 -19.11 -5.74 -5.06
N LEU A 73 -19.96 -5.57 -6.07
CA LEU A 73 -21.37 -5.95 -6.06
C LEU A 73 -21.62 -7.38 -6.60
N ILE A 74 -20.59 -8.05 -7.14
CA ILE A 74 -20.67 -9.39 -7.72
C ILE A 74 -20.54 -10.44 -6.61
N THR A 75 -19.59 -10.26 -5.69
CA THR A 75 -19.37 -11.18 -4.58
C THR A 75 -20.27 -10.85 -3.38
N LYS A 76 -20.66 -11.89 -2.62
CA LYS A 76 -21.46 -11.77 -1.38
C LYS A 76 -20.72 -12.40 -0.20
N PRO A 77 -20.57 -11.69 0.94
CA PRO A 77 -21.01 -10.31 1.20
C PRO A 77 -20.26 -9.27 0.35
N THR A 78 -20.88 -8.11 0.12
CA THR A 78 -20.25 -6.99 -0.60
C THR A 78 -18.92 -6.64 0.05
N THR A 79 -17.85 -6.60 -0.73
CA THR A 79 -16.52 -6.20 -0.26
C THR A 79 -16.21 -4.78 -0.72
N ASN A 80 -15.53 -4.02 0.12
CA ASN A 80 -15.08 -2.68 -0.21
C ASN A 80 -13.55 -2.68 -0.24
N ARG A 81 -12.97 -2.26 -1.35
CA ARG A 81 -11.53 -2.08 -1.50
C ARG A 81 -11.23 -0.60 -1.63
N VAL A 82 -10.20 -0.15 -0.94
CA VAL A 82 -9.76 1.25 -0.95
C VAL A 82 -8.36 1.29 -1.52
N PHE A 83 -8.15 2.14 -2.52
CA PHE A 83 -6.84 2.30 -3.13
C PHE A 83 -6.18 3.60 -2.65
N LEU A 84 -4.98 3.45 -2.11
CA LEU A 84 -4.10 4.54 -1.75
C LEU A 84 -3.30 5.01 -2.97
N GLU A 85 -2.78 6.23 -2.91
CA GLU A 85 -1.86 6.74 -3.93
C GLU A 85 -0.67 5.79 -4.14
N PRO A 86 -0.27 5.53 -5.40
CA PRO A 86 0.80 4.58 -5.69
C PRO A 86 2.14 5.07 -5.14
N VAL A 87 3.03 4.12 -4.83
CA VAL A 87 4.39 4.41 -4.38
C VAL A 87 5.40 3.69 -5.26
N THR A 88 6.58 4.30 -5.44
CA THR A 88 7.72 3.67 -6.11
C THR A 88 8.79 3.32 -5.08
N LEU A 89 9.23 2.06 -5.06
CA LEU A 89 10.32 1.57 -4.23
C LEU A 89 11.52 1.26 -5.14
N ILE A 90 12.66 1.84 -4.79
CA ILE A 90 13.92 1.68 -5.52
C ILE A 90 14.78 0.63 -4.81
N ILE A 91 15.15 -0.43 -5.54
CA ILE A 91 16.03 -1.51 -5.06
C ILE A 91 17.35 -0.92 -4.57
N GLY A 92 17.82 -1.36 -3.40
CA GLY A 92 19.04 -0.88 -2.76
C GLY A 92 18.87 0.42 -1.94
N GLN A 93 17.86 1.24 -2.24
CA GLN A 93 17.54 2.42 -1.41
C GLN A 93 16.48 2.13 -0.35
N HIS A 94 15.49 1.32 -0.71
CA HIS A 94 14.34 1.01 0.16
C HIS A 94 14.49 -0.34 0.88
N ASP A 95 15.68 -0.95 0.81
CA ASP A 95 15.93 -2.25 1.42
C ASP A 95 15.92 -2.16 2.95
N ILE A 96 15.16 -3.04 3.61
CA ILE A 96 14.93 -3.01 5.06
C ILE A 96 15.72 -4.08 5.83
N GLY A 97 16.51 -4.93 5.14
CA GLY A 97 17.28 -6.00 5.78
C GLY A 97 16.42 -7.05 6.50
N GLN A 98 17.06 -7.94 7.27
CA GLN A 98 16.40 -9.04 8.02
C GLN A 98 15.97 -8.65 9.46
N ILE A 99 15.67 -7.38 9.73
CA ILE A 99 15.26 -6.95 11.08
C ILE A 99 13.90 -7.54 11.45
#